data_AF-A0A5B7J0G3-F1
#
_entry.id   AF-A0A5B7J0G3-F1
#
_cell.length_a   1.000
_cell.length_b   1.000
_cell.length_c   1.000
_cell.angle_alpha   90.00
_cell.angle_beta   90.00
_cell.angle_gamma   90.00
#
_symmetry.space_group_name_H-M   'P 1'
#
loop_
_entity.id
_entity.type
_entity.pdbx_description
1 polymer ?
#
loop_
_entity_poly.entity_id
_entity_poly.type
_entity_poly.pdbx_seq_one_letter_code
_entity_poly.pdbx_strand_id
1 'polypeptide(L)'
;MLCYLDSAFCAKDKKRRTRVCLPGAGIEKISAQLDMCLKVDRTKPIVFLSTGGNDICKVRSEELQGDLRRLWLSLEIRVQHLWYAVCCQGGD
;
A
#
# COMPACT_ATOMS: atom_id res chain seq x y z
N MET A 1 -11.80 5.74 -4.88
CA MET A 1 -10.34 5.74 -5.17
C MET A 1 -9.92 4.77 -6.29
N LEU A 2 -10.56 3.61 -6.46
CA LEU A 2 -10.15 2.58 -7.43
C LEU A 2 -10.36 2.93 -8.92
N CYS A 3 -11.44 3.60 -9.29
CA CYS A 3 -11.73 3.91 -10.70
C CYS A 3 -10.75 4.92 -11.32
N TYR A 4 -10.21 5.83 -10.51
CA TYR A 4 -9.29 6.88 -10.96
C TYR A 4 -7.93 6.33 -11.41
N LEU A 5 -7.41 5.34 -10.68
CA LEU A 5 -6.13 4.72 -11.04
C LEU A 5 -6.24 3.87 -12.31
N ASP A 6 -7.40 3.25 -12.57
CA ASP A 6 -7.59 2.41 -13.75
C ASP A 6 -7.58 3.22 -15.06
N SER A 7 -7.95 4.49 -15.06
CA SER A 7 -7.77 5.38 -16.22
C SER A 7 -6.31 5.75 -16.48
N ALA A 8 -5.43 5.71 -15.47
CA ALA A 8 -4.03 6.10 -15.60
C ALA A 8 -3.14 5.01 -16.23
N PHE A 9 -3.64 3.77 -16.35
CA PHE A 9 -2.89 2.63 -16.91
C PHE A 9 -3.39 2.21 -18.28
N CYS A 10 -2.48 1.93 -19.22
CA CYS A 10 -2.86 1.33 -20.49
C CYS A 10 -3.23 -0.17 -20.32
N ALA A 11 -3.87 -0.78 -21.32
CA ALA A 11 -4.29 -2.18 -21.24
C ALA A 11 -3.13 -3.16 -20.98
N LYS A 12 -1.92 -2.84 -21.48
CA LYS A 12 -0.71 -3.64 -21.25
C LYS A 12 -0.28 -3.61 -19.78
N ASP A 13 -0.33 -2.44 -19.15
CA ASP A 13 0.05 -2.28 -17.74
C ASP A 13 -0.98 -2.92 -16.81
N LYS A 14 -2.27 -2.81 -17.16
CA LYS A 14 -3.36 -3.50 -16.45
C LYS A 14 -3.16 -5.01 -16.39
N LYS A 15 -2.69 -5.63 -17.48
CA LYS A 15 -2.42 -7.09 -17.52
C LYS A 15 -1.24 -7.51 -16.63
N ARG A 16 -0.28 -6.62 -16.37
CA ARG A 16 0.89 -6.88 -15.53
C ARG A 16 0.70 -6.44 -14.08
N ARG A 17 -0.42 -5.77 -13.78
CA ARG A 17 -0.71 -5.24 -12.45
C ARG A 17 -1.29 -6.35 -11.57
N THR A 18 -0.62 -6.58 -10.44
CA THR A 18 -1.19 -7.36 -9.33
C THR A 18 -1.94 -6.40 -8.41
N ARG A 19 -3.22 -6.67 -8.16
CA ARG A 19 -4.02 -5.95 -7.16
C ARG A 19 -4.09 -6.78 -5.89
N VAL A 20 -3.65 -6.20 -4.77
CA VAL A 20 -3.74 -6.81 -3.44
C VAL A 20 -4.60 -5.92 -2.58
N CYS A 21 -5.80 -6.38 -2.23
CA CYS A 21 -6.70 -5.68 -1.31
C CYS A 21 -6.98 -6.60 -0.13
N LEU A 22 -6.70 -6.12 1.08
CA LEU A 22 -6.93 -6.83 2.33
C LEU A 22 -7.98 -6.06 3.15
N PRO A 23 -9.28 -6.39 3.03
CA PRO A 23 -10.35 -5.71 3.75
C PRO A 23 -10.09 -5.74 5.26
N GLY A 24 -10.26 -4.58 5.93
CA GLY A 24 -10.05 -4.46 7.37
C GLY A 24 -8.61 -4.67 7.86
N ALA A 25 -7.63 -4.81 6.95
CA ALA A 25 -6.23 -4.94 7.34
C ALA A 25 -5.66 -3.59 7.76
N GLY A 26 -5.03 -3.59 8.95
CA GLY A 26 -4.15 -2.52 9.40
C GLY A 26 -2.76 -2.64 8.80
N ILE A 27 -1.89 -1.68 9.14
CA ILE A 27 -0.52 -1.61 8.63
C ILE A 27 0.28 -2.88 8.90
N GLU A 28 0.20 -3.47 10.10
CA GLU A 28 0.96 -4.67 10.43
C GLU A 28 0.65 -5.83 9.48
N LYS A 29 -0.63 -6.08 9.21
CA LYS A 29 -1.07 -7.14 8.29
C LYS A 29 -0.59 -6.88 6.86
N ILE A 30 -0.60 -5.62 6.43
CA ILE A 30 -0.10 -5.24 5.10
C ILE A 30 1.42 -5.44 5.02
N SER A 31 2.16 -5.08 6.07
CA SER A 31 3.60 -5.30 6.18
C SER A 31 3.96 -6.79 6.07
N ALA A 32 3.22 -7.66 6.77
CA ALA A 32 3.44 -9.11 6.73
C ALA A 32 3.20 -9.72 5.34
N GLN A 33 2.24 -9.20 4.57
CA GLN A 33 1.94 -9.72 3.22
C GLN A 33 2.84 -9.13 2.13
N LEU A 34 3.50 -8.00 2.39
CA LEU A 34 4.33 -7.31 1.42
C LEU A 34 5.46 -8.19 0.87
N ASP A 35 6.07 -9.01 1.71
CA ASP A 35 7.12 -9.95 1.28
C ASP A 35 6.60 -11.02 0.32
N MET A 36 5.33 -11.42 0.42
CA MET A 36 4.73 -12.34 -0.55
C MET A 36 4.45 -11.64 -1.87
N CYS A 37 3.99 -10.38 -1.83
CA CYS A 37 3.59 -9.64 -3.03
C CYS A 37 4.78 -9.13 -3.85
N LEU A 38 5.90 -8.82 -3.20
CA LEU A 38 7.11 -8.30 -3.85
C LEU A 38 8.07 -9.40 -4.33
N LYS A 39 7.74 -10.68 -4.12
CA LYS A 39 8.59 -11.84 -4.48
C LYS A 39 8.59 -12.21 -5.97
N VAL A 40 8.15 -11.31 -6.84
CA VAL A 40 7.94 -11.59 -8.26
C VAL A 40 8.89 -10.72 -9.07
N ASP A 41 9.96 -11.34 -9.56
CA ASP A 41 10.99 -10.81 -10.46
C ASP A 41 12.10 -9.93 -9.86
N ARG A 42 13.30 -10.02 -10.48
CA ARG A 42 14.49 -9.19 -10.17
C ARG A 42 14.31 -7.71 -10.50
N THR A 43 13.11 -7.29 -10.88
CA THR A 43 12.79 -5.92 -11.30
C THR A 43 11.98 -5.24 -10.21
N LYS A 44 12.43 -4.06 -9.78
CA LYS A 44 11.72 -3.29 -8.75
C LYS A 44 10.35 -2.84 -9.27
N PRO A 45 9.22 -3.19 -8.61
CA PRO A 45 7.90 -2.79 -9.08
C PRO A 45 7.59 -1.32 -8.75
N ILE A 46 6.55 -0.78 -9.39
CA ILE A 46 5.90 0.46 -8.96
C ILE A 46 4.74 0.08 -8.02
N VAL A 47 4.72 0.68 -6.83
CA VAL A 47 3.73 0.34 -5.79
C VAL A 47 2.85 1.54 -5.46
N PHE A 48 1.54 1.31 -5.49
CA PHE A 48 0.52 2.23 -4.99
C PHE A 48 -0.03 1.64 -3.69
N LEU A 49 0.21 2.33 -2.58
CA LEU A 49 -0.16 1.90 -1.24
C LEU A 49 -1.19 2.85 -0.65
N SER A 50 -2.33 2.30 -0.24
CA SER A 50 -3.34 2.98 0.57
C SER A 50 -3.57 2.14 1.83
N THR A 51 -3.22 2.70 2.99
CA THR A 51 -3.28 2.03 4.30
C THR A 51 -3.48 3.04 5.42
N GLY A 52 -3.57 2.58 6.67
CA GLY A 52 -3.69 3.39 7.88
C GLY A 52 -5.14 3.70 8.27
N GLY A 53 -6.06 3.74 7.31
CA GLY A 53 -7.48 4.02 7.60
C GLY A 53 -8.12 3.06 8.61
N ASN A 54 -7.74 1.78 8.57
CA ASN A 54 -8.25 0.77 9.49
C ASN A 54 -7.62 0.83 10.90
N ASP A 55 -6.52 1.57 11.05
CA ASP A 55 -5.77 1.73 12.30
C ASP A 55 -6.18 3.02 13.06
N ILE A 56 -6.87 3.94 12.37
CA ILE A 56 -7.45 5.15 12.97
C ILE A 56 -8.36 4.76 14.13
N CYS A 57 -8.25 5.48 15.25
CA CYS A 57 -8.97 5.24 16.51
C CYS A 57 -8.65 3.90 17.22
N LYS A 58 -7.74 3.07 16.69
CA LYS A 58 -7.32 1.80 17.32
C LYS A 58 -5.93 1.87 17.94
N VAL A 59 -5.03 2.64 17.34
CA VAL A 59 -3.67 2.88 17.84
C VAL A 59 -3.43 4.36 18.08
N ARG A 60 -2.40 4.69 18.86
CA ARG A 60 -2.00 6.09 19.05
C ARG A 60 -1.43 6.66 17.76
N SER A 61 -1.54 7.97 17.58
CA SER A 61 -0.98 8.68 16.43
C SER A 61 0.53 8.44 16.27
N GLU A 62 1.27 8.41 17.37
CA GLU A 62 2.73 8.26 17.35
C GLU A 62 3.13 6.85 16.89
N GLU A 63 2.39 5.84 17.36
CA GLU A 63 2.55 4.44 16.99
C GLU A 63 2.25 4.25 15.50
N LEU A 64 1.11 4.79 15.04
CA LEU A 64 0.72 4.76 13.63
C LEU A 64 1.78 5.38 12.72
N GLN A 65 2.33 6.53 13.11
CA GLN A 65 3.41 7.17 12.37
C GLN A 65 4.71 6.33 12.39
N GLY A 66 5.01 5.67 13.50
CA GLY A 66 6.13 4.74 13.62
C GLY A 66 6.01 3.58 12.65
N ASP A 67 4.84 2.95 12.59
CA ASP A 67 4.58 1.81 11.72
C ASP A 67 4.59 2.19 10.25
N LEU A 68 4.02 3.35 9.91
CA LEU A 68 4.11 3.90 8.55
C LEU A 68 5.55 4.16 8.12
N ARG A 69 6.39 4.70 9.02
CA ARG A 69 7.82 4.90 8.74
C ARG A 69 8.55 3.58 8.52
N ARG A 70 8.29 2.54 9.34
CA ARG A 70 8.88 1.21 9.14
C ARG A 70 8.46 0.61 7.80
N LEU A 71 7.17 0.72 7.47
CA LEU A 71 6.62 0.25 6.21
C LEU A 71 7.28 0.96 5.01
N TRP A 72 7.44 2.28 5.10
CA TRP A 72 8.11 3.09 4.10
C TRP A 72 9.56 2.64 3.87
N LEU A 73 10.36 2.56 4.95
CA LEU A 73 11.77 2.15 4.87
C LEU A 73 11.91 0.75 4.24
N SER A 74 10.98 -0.15 4.59
CA SER A 74 10.94 -1.48 4.03
C SER A 74 10.65 -1.43 2.52
N LEU A 75 9.77 -0.54 2.06
CA LEU A 75 9.41 -0.41 0.64
C LEU A 75 10.47 0.30 -0.20
N GLU A 76 11.11 1.34 0.33
CA GLU A 76 12.03 2.22 -0.39
C GLU A 76 13.15 1.47 -1.12
N ILE A 77 13.71 0.44 -0.49
CA ILE A 77 14.75 -0.39 -1.10
C ILE A 77 14.22 -1.40 -2.13
N ARG A 78 12.95 -1.83 -2.00
CA ARG A 78 12.33 -2.91 -2.78
C ARG A 78 11.58 -2.42 -4.02
N VAL A 79 11.19 -1.15 -4.09
CA VAL A 79 10.35 -0.60 -5.17
C VAL A 79 11.09 0.44 -6.01
N GLN A 80 10.64 0.64 -7.25
CA GLN A 80 11.21 1.66 -8.15
C GLN A 80 10.59 3.03 -7.84
N HIS A 81 9.28 3.05 -7.60
CA HIS A 81 8.52 4.22 -7.22
C HIS A 81 7.44 3.81 -6.20
N LEU A 82 7.24 4.65 -5.19
CA LEU A 82 6.22 4.48 -4.17
C LEU A 82 5.25 5.66 -4.20
N TRP A 83 3.97 5.37 -4.44
CA TRP A 83 2.87 6.31 -4.26
C TRP A 83 2.10 5.92 -3.00
N TYR A 84 1.99 6.85 -2.05
CA TYR A 84 1.38 6.61 -0.75
C TYR A 84 0.24 7.59 -0.50
N ALA A 85 -0.91 7.07 -0.05
CA ALA A 85 -2.03 7.88 0.40
C ALA A 85 -2.58 7.32 1.73
N VAL A 86 -2.70 8.17 2.75
CA VAL A 86 -3.49 7.88 3.96
C VAL A 86 -4.95 8.09 3.60
N CYS A 87 -5.76 7.03 3.61
CA CYS A 87 -7.21 7.19 3.54
C CYS A 87 -7.74 7.47 4.94
N CYS A 88 -8.06 8.74 5.22
CA CYS A 88 -9.04 9.06 6.26
C CYS A 88 -10.42 8.71 5.68
N GLN A 89 -11.06 7.64 6.16
CA GLN A 89 -12.49 7.47 5.90
C GLN A 89 -13.21 8.59 6.67
N GLY A 90 -13.66 9.62 5.95
CA GLY A 90 -14.72 10.50 6.45
C GLY A 90 -16.00 9.68 6.52
N GLY A 91 -16.56 9.58 7.72
CA GLY A 91 -17.89 9.02 7.94
C GLY A 91 -18.97 9.99 7.46
N ASP A 92 -20.04 9.42 6.94
CA ASP A 92 -21.24 10.09 6.44
C ASP A 92 -21.93 10.99 7.48
#